data_AF-A0A1C6R8C5-F1
#
_entry.id   AF-A0A1C6R8C5-F1
#
_cell.length_a   1.000
_cell.length_b   1.000
_cell.length_c   1.000
_cell.angle_alpha   90.00
_cell.angle_beta   90.00
_cell.angle_gamma   90.00
#
_symmetry.space_group_name_H-M   'P 1'
#
loop_
_entity.id
_entity.type
_entity.pdbx_description
1 polymer ?
#
loop_
_entity_poly.entity_id
_entity_poly.type
_entity_poly.pdbx_seq_one_letter_code
_entity_poly.pdbx_strand_id
1 'polypeptide(L)'
;MKWLGVRYLRQASQAVGAAVSRVLPDAGARVPVLGPGPWEAPGSVTPGPAGWFALAVEADRSGFRLDGRPVAPADLAQAIWHCPRWRGRPVLLVTQRSAPADGVGPVLHQLAAGLGAPVYASDSGIRFTFGRASANGLFWCWRPGGGDEPEPAGNVLPPLGPVRLRPTPTGRNHQSRSPVPSLATPDRGSALAPTAPAEATSPAAAPESGPELPAPVEAAFEVHSLVLPVIELPRPDLGVQRMVLTEFDVPRLELDTCRPLIADPDAASPTVPAPATLTASVPPPATLTASVPTPATLTASVPPAVTLATSVPAAAGLTAATPDAPPTGAESTGAPADGAGGPPPVSPADRGAPWFGVRAHTDEADRERLRTVLGWKFQAHSRTVARALSLHPGLRSAVGAHDVTAGLITVLALLDGVGARVNDALRGGGTPDEDVQLLARCARAGLEQLPAVGGPVFAAVPAGLDVGRYRAGDPVVEPAFTTVACHGGTEGDAGRYAIWSATARRLDQLGIADGPGVRAGRAMFAAGSRFAVLGVDEGPEGAPYVLLREVVSGHRDGALDERVAGKLRDALAAQPQRAAPAPLPWPLGFAAGDRPFALEPGPGGA
;
A
#
# COMPACT_ATOMS: atom_id res chain seq x y z
N MET A 1 17.70 -14.11 -24.52
CA MET A 1 16.45 -13.46 -25.01
C MET A 1 15.89 -12.35 -24.11
N LYS A 2 16.59 -11.84 -23.07
CA LYS A 2 16.09 -10.78 -22.17
C LYS A 2 16.52 -9.33 -22.53
N TRP A 3 17.24 -9.15 -23.64
CA TRP A 3 17.52 -7.85 -24.27
C TRP A 3 16.28 -7.16 -24.90
N LEU A 4 15.07 -7.72 -24.73
CA LEU A 4 13.87 -7.23 -25.40
C LEU A 4 13.05 -6.18 -24.61
N GLY A 5 13.18 -6.03 -23.29
CA GLY A 5 12.28 -5.17 -22.47
C GLY A 5 12.56 -3.66 -22.49
N VAL A 6 13.82 -3.25 -22.40
CA VAL A 6 14.24 -1.84 -22.59
C VAL A 6 14.18 -1.46 -24.07
N ARG A 7 14.42 -2.45 -24.96
CA ARG A 7 14.00 -2.34 -26.35
C ARG A 7 12.49 -2.18 -26.45
N TYR A 8 11.65 -2.82 -25.63
CA TYR A 8 10.18 -2.80 -25.73
C TYR A 8 9.51 -1.46 -25.42
N LEU A 9 9.97 -0.69 -24.43
CA LEU A 9 9.44 0.66 -24.15
C LEU A 9 9.91 1.69 -25.19
N ARG A 10 11.18 1.57 -25.62
CA ARG A 10 11.68 2.28 -26.80
C ARG A 10 10.91 1.84 -28.06
N GLN A 11 10.57 0.57 -28.19
CA GLN A 11 9.85 -0.06 -29.31
C GLN A 11 8.35 0.24 -29.26
N ALA A 12 7.78 0.59 -28.11
CA ALA A 12 6.38 0.99 -27.95
C ALA A 12 6.19 2.48 -28.27
N SER A 13 7.09 3.35 -27.79
CA SER A 13 7.20 4.74 -28.26
C SER A 13 7.58 4.78 -29.76
N GLN A 14 8.49 3.91 -30.21
CA GLN A 14 8.78 3.73 -31.64
C GLN A 14 7.68 3.00 -32.40
N ALA A 15 6.79 2.21 -31.79
CA ALA A 15 5.70 1.53 -32.50
C ALA A 15 4.50 2.46 -32.66
N VAL A 16 4.20 3.31 -31.68
CA VAL A 16 3.26 4.43 -31.85
C VAL A 16 3.85 5.43 -32.83
N GLY A 17 5.12 5.82 -32.67
CA GLY A 17 5.84 6.66 -33.63
C GLY A 17 5.94 6.06 -35.04
N ALA A 18 6.14 4.74 -35.18
CA ALA A 18 6.23 4.06 -36.48
C ALA A 18 4.85 3.73 -37.06
N ALA A 19 3.82 3.49 -36.26
CA ALA A 19 2.44 3.39 -36.72
C ALA A 19 1.96 4.75 -37.26
N VAL A 20 2.23 5.83 -36.52
CA VAL A 20 2.00 7.22 -36.96
C VAL A 20 2.82 7.53 -38.22
N SER A 21 4.07 7.07 -38.32
CA SER A 21 4.91 7.24 -39.52
C SER A 21 4.50 6.38 -40.73
N ARG A 22 3.76 5.27 -40.52
CA ARG A 22 3.23 4.42 -41.60
C ARG A 22 1.89 4.91 -42.14
N VAL A 23 1.12 5.63 -41.32
CA VAL A 23 -0.20 6.17 -41.67
C VAL A 23 -0.08 7.53 -42.39
N LEU A 24 1.04 8.25 -42.21
CA LEU A 24 1.33 9.53 -42.88
C LEU A 24 2.47 9.38 -43.90
N PRO A 25 2.22 8.99 -45.16
CA PRO A 25 3.24 9.04 -46.20
C PRO A 25 3.39 10.47 -46.76
N ASP A 26 4.65 10.84 -47.00
CA ASP A 26 5.14 12.04 -47.71
C ASP A 26 5.01 13.42 -47.06
N ALA A 27 5.98 13.73 -46.20
CA ALA A 27 6.72 14.99 -46.27
C ALA A 27 8.12 14.77 -45.71
N GLY A 28 9.14 14.78 -46.58
CA GLY A 28 10.51 14.40 -46.24
C GLY A 28 11.14 15.27 -45.14
N ALA A 29 11.41 14.69 -43.97
CA ALA A 29 12.44 15.15 -43.04
C ALA A 29 12.80 14.05 -42.03
N ARG A 30 14.10 13.87 -41.82
CA ARG A 30 14.71 12.86 -40.94
C ARG A 30 14.15 12.93 -39.51
N VAL A 31 13.83 11.77 -38.93
CA VAL A 31 13.37 11.60 -37.54
C VAL A 31 14.58 11.72 -36.59
N PRO A 32 14.62 12.68 -35.64
CA PRO A 32 15.66 12.71 -34.63
C PRO A 32 15.38 11.67 -33.54
N VAL A 33 16.44 10.97 -33.12
CA VAL A 33 16.47 10.09 -31.95
C VAL A 33 16.58 10.97 -30.70
N LEU A 34 15.62 10.86 -29.77
CA LEU A 34 15.58 11.68 -28.55
C LEU A 34 16.22 10.96 -27.34
N GLY A 35 17.00 11.72 -26.56
CA GLY A 35 17.59 11.34 -25.27
C GLY A 35 16.65 11.62 -24.07
N PRO A 36 17.00 11.17 -22.85
CA PRO A 36 16.09 11.19 -21.70
C PRO A 36 16.15 12.50 -20.87
N GLY A 37 14.98 13.07 -20.52
CA GLY A 37 14.76 14.25 -19.66
C GLY A 37 13.25 14.47 -19.35
N PRO A 38 12.85 15.29 -18.35
CA PRO A 38 11.80 14.92 -17.39
C PRO A 38 10.34 15.24 -17.78
N TRP A 39 9.46 14.23 -17.62
CA TRP A 39 7.99 14.20 -17.42
C TRP A 39 7.00 15.09 -18.22
N GLU A 40 7.41 15.88 -19.21
CA GLU A 40 6.50 16.74 -19.98
C GLU A 40 6.52 16.53 -21.51
N ALA A 41 7.14 15.46 -22.01
CA ALA A 41 7.12 15.18 -23.45
C ALA A 41 5.72 14.71 -23.91
N PRO A 42 5.10 15.42 -24.89
CA PRO A 42 3.92 14.92 -25.60
C PRO A 42 4.17 13.50 -26.16
N GLY A 43 3.13 12.70 -26.36
CA GLY A 43 3.29 11.34 -26.89
C GLY A 43 3.85 10.29 -25.91
N SER A 44 4.10 10.64 -24.63
CA SER A 44 4.39 9.66 -23.59
C SER A 44 3.11 8.97 -23.07
N VAL A 45 3.13 7.64 -23.00
CA VAL A 45 2.05 6.83 -22.40
C VAL A 45 2.31 6.71 -20.90
N THR A 46 1.69 7.59 -20.11
CA THR A 46 1.73 7.53 -18.65
C THR A 46 0.89 6.33 -18.15
N PRO A 47 1.28 5.63 -17.08
CA PRO A 47 0.37 4.68 -16.44
C PRO A 47 -0.82 5.45 -15.86
N GLY A 48 -1.92 5.49 -16.61
CA GLY A 48 -3.19 6.04 -16.16
C GLY A 48 -3.78 5.25 -14.99
N PRO A 49 -4.92 5.71 -14.45
CA PRO A 49 -5.70 4.97 -13.45
C PRO A 49 -5.91 3.51 -13.87
N ALA A 50 -6.04 2.61 -12.89
CA ALA A 50 -6.26 1.19 -13.20
C ALA A 50 -7.53 1.05 -14.07
N GLY A 51 -7.40 0.36 -15.21
CA GLY A 51 -8.48 0.23 -16.19
C GLY A 51 -8.55 1.33 -17.26
N TRP A 52 -7.62 2.30 -17.27
CA TRP A 52 -7.63 3.43 -18.22
C TRP A 52 -6.44 3.39 -19.19
N PHE A 53 -6.62 4.02 -20.35
CA PHE A 53 -5.56 4.29 -21.32
C PHE A 53 -5.26 5.80 -21.32
N ALA A 54 -4.19 6.21 -20.64
CA ALA A 54 -3.81 7.62 -20.57
C ALA A 54 -2.86 8.01 -21.70
N LEU A 55 -3.10 9.17 -22.31
CA LEU A 55 -2.31 9.68 -23.42
C LEU A 55 -2.08 11.19 -23.26
N ALA A 56 -0.82 11.62 -23.30
CA ALA A 56 -0.46 13.03 -23.33
C ALA A 56 -0.52 13.57 -24.77
N VAL A 57 -1.46 14.48 -25.03
CA VAL A 57 -1.65 15.17 -26.32
C VAL A 57 -2.00 16.62 -26.08
N GLU A 58 -1.58 17.50 -26.98
CA GLU A 58 -2.21 18.82 -27.08
C GLU A 58 -3.48 18.68 -27.92
N ALA A 59 -4.51 19.46 -27.60
CA ALA A 59 -5.74 19.47 -28.36
C ALA A 59 -6.23 20.91 -28.49
N ASP A 60 -6.60 21.29 -29.71
CA ASP A 60 -7.15 22.60 -30.05
C ASP A 60 -8.33 22.43 -31.02
N ARG A 61 -8.92 23.53 -31.51
CA ARG A 61 -10.06 23.48 -32.46
C ARG A 61 -9.71 22.81 -33.79
N SER A 62 -8.42 22.76 -34.15
CA SER A 62 -7.94 22.21 -35.41
C SER A 62 -7.59 20.73 -35.34
N GLY A 63 -7.45 20.15 -34.15
CA GLY A 63 -7.17 18.74 -33.98
C GLY A 63 -6.31 18.43 -32.75
N PHE A 64 -5.59 17.31 -32.82
CA PHE A 64 -4.62 16.92 -31.81
C PHE A 64 -3.21 17.28 -32.26
N ARG A 65 -2.29 17.48 -31.31
CA ARG A 65 -0.85 17.49 -31.59
C ARG A 65 -0.12 16.47 -30.72
N LEU A 66 0.70 15.66 -31.39
CA LEU A 66 1.64 14.73 -30.78
C LEU A 66 3.05 15.24 -31.11
N ASP A 67 3.81 15.61 -30.08
CA ASP A 67 5.13 16.23 -30.21
C ASP A 67 5.13 17.46 -31.14
N GLY A 68 4.11 18.31 -30.97
CA GLY A 68 3.90 19.52 -31.78
C GLY A 68 3.40 19.27 -33.21
N ARG A 69 3.32 18.02 -33.67
CA ARG A 69 2.83 17.67 -35.01
C ARG A 69 1.30 17.49 -35.01
N PRO A 70 0.57 18.13 -35.95
CA PRO A 70 -0.87 17.97 -36.04
C PRO A 70 -1.24 16.53 -36.43
N VAL A 71 -2.25 15.98 -35.78
CA VAL A 71 -2.80 14.64 -35.99
C VAL A 71 -4.32 14.75 -36.02
N ALA A 72 -4.94 14.26 -37.10
CA ALA A 72 -6.39 14.27 -37.20
C ALA A 72 -7.01 13.29 -36.18
N PRO A 73 -8.26 13.53 -35.71
CA PRO A 73 -8.93 12.63 -34.77
C PRO A 73 -9.01 11.18 -35.25
N ALA A 74 -9.27 10.97 -36.54
CA ALA A 74 -9.34 9.65 -37.15
C ALA A 74 -7.99 8.91 -37.08
N ASP A 75 -6.89 9.61 -37.39
CA ASP A 75 -5.54 9.04 -37.35
C ASP A 75 -5.13 8.70 -35.90
N LEU A 76 -5.48 9.58 -34.95
CA LEU A 76 -5.23 9.32 -33.53
C LEU A 76 -6.04 8.13 -33.03
N ALA A 77 -7.32 8.03 -33.41
CA ALA A 77 -8.16 6.88 -33.10
C ALA A 77 -7.56 5.58 -33.64
N GLN A 78 -7.12 5.58 -34.90
CA GLN A 78 -6.47 4.44 -35.54
C GLN A 78 -5.15 4.05 -34.82
N ALA A 79 -4.32 5.03 -34.45
CA ALA A 79 -3.10 4.79 -33.71
C ALA A 79 -3.35 4.15 -32.33
N ILE A 80 -4.38 4.61 -31.60
CA ILE A 80 -4.80 4.03 -30.33
C ILE A 80 -5.36 2.62 -30.55
N TRP A 81 -6.14 2.40 -31.61
CA TRP A 81 -6.71 1.09 -31.95
C TRP A 81 -5.64 0.02 -32.14
N HIS A 82 -4.56 0.38 -32.84
CA HIS A 82 -3.43 -0.51 -33.06
C HIS A 82 -2.52 -0.67 -31.84
N CYS A 83 -2.78 0.04 -30.73
CA CYS A 83 -2.04 -0.13 -29.50
C CYS A 83 -2.51 -1.40 -28.76
N PRO A 84 -1.67 -2.46 -28.61
CA PRO A 84 -2.09 -3.72 -27.96
C PRO A 84 -2.52 -3.55 -26.49
N ARG A 85 -2.16 -2.42 -25.88
CA ARG A 85 -2.48 -2.09 -24.50
C ARG A 85 -3.84 -1.42 -24.35
N TRP A 86 -4.41 -0.82 -25.40
CA TRP A 86 -5.67 -0.07 -25.26
C TRP A 86 -6.83 -0.99 -24.86
N ARG A 87 -7.03 -2.11 -25.56
CA ARG A 87 -8.04 -3.15 -25.24
C ARG A 87 -9.46 -2.60 -24.98
N GLY A 88 -9.87 -1.55 -25.71
CA GLY A 88 -11.20 -0.94 -25.56
C GLY A 88 -11.42 -0.18 -24.27
N ARG A 89 -10.34 0.14 -23.52
CA ARG A 89 -10.44 0.87 -22.24
C ARG A 89 -10.78 2.35 -22.47
N PRO A 90 -11.43 3.02 -21.50
CA PRO A 90 -11.62 4.47 -21.55
C PRO A 90 -10.30 5.21 -21.72
N VAL A 91 -10.31 6.24 -22.57
CA VAL A 91 -9.12 7.04 -22.86
C VAL A 91 -9.13 8.29 -21.99
N LEU A 92 -8.03 8.57 -21.30
CA LEU A 92 -7.82 9.82 -20.54
C LEU A 92 -6.77 10.66 -21.25
N LEU A 93 -7.16 11.81 -21.78
CA LEU A 93 -6.23 12.75 -22.39
C LEU A 93 -5.64 13.67 -21.32
N VAL A 94 -4.32 13.66 -21.23
CA VAL A 94 -3.55 14.59 -20.40
C VAL A 94 -3.20 15.79 -21.28
N THR A 95 -4.12 16.73 -21.36
CA THR A 95 -3.93 17.95 -22.16
C THR A 95 -3.12 18.98 -21.40
N GLN A 96 -2.17 19.63 -22.09
CA GLN A 96 -1.37 20.71 -21.50
C GLN A 96 -2.17 22.00 -21.30
N ARG A 97 -3.31 22.14 -22.00
CA ARG A 97 -4.23 23.29 -21.91
C ARG A 97 -5.63 22.82 -21.52
N SER A 98 -6.34 23.67 -20.77
CA SER A 98 -7.69 23.44 -20.28
C SER A 98 -8.69 23.19 -21.42
N ALA A 99 -9.25 21.98 -21.50
CA ALA A 99 -10.03 21.51 -22.65
C ALA A 99 -11.41 22.16 -22.92
N PRO A 100 -12.22 22.60 -21.93
CA PRO A 100 -13.62 22.95 -22.19
C PRO A 100 -13.91 24.40 -22.54
N ALA A 101 -12.94 25.33 -22.41
CA ALA A 101 -13.19 26.73 -22.75
C ALA A 101 -13.02 27.03 -24.26
N ASP A 102 -12.30 26.18 -25.00
CA ASP A 102 -11.71 26.56 -26.29
C ASP A 102 -12.28 25.85 -27.53
N GLY A 103 -13.46 25.22 -27.46
CA GLY A 103 -14.09 24.65 -28.66
C GLY A 103 -13.44 23.35 -29.17
N VAL A 104 -12.74 22.63 -28.28
CA VAL A 104 -12.11 21.31 -28.56
C VAL A 104 -13.14 20.16 -28.53
N GLY A 105 -14.35 20.42 -28.04
CA GLY A 105 -15.43 19.44 -27.87
C GLY A 105 -15.71 18.57 -29.12
N PRO A 106 -15.91 19.15 -30.31
CA PRO A 106 -16.16 18.37 -31.53
C PRO A 106 -15.01 17.40 -31.88
N VAL A 107 -13.76 17.82 -31.68
CA VAL A 107 -12.56 17.02 -31.96
C VAL A 107 -12.46 15.83 -30.97
N LEU A 108 -12.79 16.05 -29.70
CA LEU A 108 -12.85 15.01 -28.67
C LEU A 108 -14.01 14.05 -28.88
N HIS A 109 -15.17 14.56 -29.31
CA HIS A 109 -16.32 13.75 -29.69
C HIS A 109 -15.99 12.83 -30.89
N GLN A 110 -15.35 13.37 -31.93
CA GLN A 110 -14.88 12.59 -33.08
C GLN A 110 -13.89 11.49 -32.67
N LEU A 111 -12.97 11.78 -31.74
CA LEU A 111 -12.06 10.77 -31.20
C LEU A 111 -12.83 9.66 -30.46
N ALA A 112 -13.79 10.01 -29.62
CA ALA A 112 -14.61 9.03 -28.89
C ALA A 112 -15.44 8.15 -29.84
N ALA A 113 -16.04 8.76 -30.87
CA ALA A 113 -16.76 8.05 -31.92
C ALA A 113 -15.85 7.10 -32.72
N GLY A 114 -14.67 7.58 -33.13
CA GLY A 114 -13.69 6.77 -33.86
C GLY A 114 -13.13 5.60 -33.05
N LEU A 115 -13.00 5.77 -31.73
CA LEU A 115 -12.56 4.71 -30.82
C LEU A 115 -13.67 3.73 -30.43
N GLY A 116 -14.94 4.14 -30.50
CA GLY A 116 -16.03 3.38 -29.88
C GLY A 116 -15.90 3.27 -28.36
N ALA A 117 -15.15 4.16 -27.71
CA ALA A 117 -14.91 4.17 -26.27
C ALA A 117 -14.97 5.58 -25.70
N PRO A 118 -15.35 5.75 -24.41
CA PRO A 118 -15.40 7.07 -23.79
C PRO A 118 -14.01 7.72 -23.72
N VAL A 119 -13.96 9.01 -24.07
CA VAL A 119 -12.78 9.88 -23.96
C VAL A 119 -13.01 10.88 -22.84
N TYR A 120 -12.01 11.04 -21.97
CA TYR A 120 -12.04 11.96 -20.86
C TYR A 120 -10.92 12.99 -21.00
N ALA A 121 -11.22 14.24 -20.70
CA ALA A 121 -10.24 15.32 -20.59
C ALA A 121 -10.56 16.18 -19.37
N SER A 122 -9.58 16.90 -18.86
CA SER A 122 -9.79 17.84 -17.76
C SER A 122 -9.76 19.28 -18.25
N ASP A 123 -10.54 20.13 -17.59
CA ASP A 123 -10.46 21.58 -17.68
C ASP A 123 -9.28 22.21 -16.94
N SER A 124 -8.43 21.39 -16.33
CA SER A 124 -7.32 21.83 -15.50
C SER A 124 -6.22 20.78 -15.48
N GLY A 125 -5.10 21.09 -14.82
CA GLY A 125 -4.01 20.13 -14.68
C GLY A 125 -4.44 18.86 -13.95
N ILE A 126 -4.05 17.71 -14.51
CA ILE A 126 -4.33 16.39 -13.95
C ILE A 126 -3.18 15.97 -13.02
N ARG A 127 -3.52 15.49 -11.83
CA ARG A 127 -2.61 14.85 -10.88
C ARG A 127 -2.94 13.37 -10.78
N PHE A 128 -1.93 12.51 -10.82
CA PHE A 128 -2.11 11.07 -10.63
C PHE A 128 -1.70 10.67 -9.22
N THR A 129 -2.57 9.95 -8.52
CA THR A 129 -2.31 9.40 -7.19
C THR A 129 -2.85 7.98 -7.09
N PHE A 130 -1.98 7.00 -6.80
CA PHE A 130 -2.35 5.61 -6.46
C PHE A 130 -3.51 5.02 -7.30
N GLY A 131 -3.34 4.99 -8.63
CA GLY A 131 -4.36 4.43 -9.53
C GLY A 131 -5.59 5.30 -9.74
N ARG A 132 -5.55 6.58 -9.35
CA ARG A 132 -6.59 7.60 -9.60
C ARG A 132 -6.00 8.81 -10.31
N ALA A 133 -6.86 9.54 -11.01
CA ALA A 133 -6.57 10.85 -11.56
C ALA A 133 -7.46 11.88 -10.87
N SER A 134 -6.89 12.98 -10.40
CA SER A 134 -7.62 14.12 -9.85
C SER A 134 -7.30 15.38 -10.63
N ALA A 135 -8.30 16.24 -10.77
CA ALA A 135 -8.19 17.55 -11.39
C ALA A 135 -8.56 18.64 -10.37
N ASN A 136 -8.01 19.84 -10.54
CA ASN A 136 -8.43 20.99 -9.72
C ASN A 136 -9.82 21.50 -10.12
N GLY A 137 -10.24 21.24 -11.36
CA GLY A 137 -11.59 21.45 -11.87
C GLY A 137 -12.28 20.12 -12.20
N LEU A 138 -13.02 20.06 -13.30
CA LEU A 138 -13.80 18.90 -13.70
C LEU A 138 -13.13 18.09 -14.81
N PHE A 139 -13.33 16.78 -14.71
CA PHE A 139 -13.24 15.88 -15.85
C PHE A 139 -14.54 15.96 -16.65
N TRP A 140 -14.38 15.91 -17.96
CA TRP A 140 -15.45 15.92 -18.95
C TRP A 140 -15.34 14.64 -19.76
N CYS A 141 -16.49 14.04 -20.06
CA CYS A 141 -16.61 12.74 -20.75
C CYS A 141 -17.34 12.91 -22.07
N TRP A 142 -16.72 12.47 -23.15
CA TRP A 142 -17.34 12.33 -24.47
C TRP A 142 -17.58 10.84 -24.72
N ARG A 143 -18.85 10.47 -24.92
CA ARG A 143 -19.26 9.07 -25.18
C ARG A 143 -19.40 8.81 -26.68
N PRO A 144 -19.08 7.59 -27.14
CA PRO A 144 -19.41 7.18 -28.50
C PRO A 144 -20.94 7.23 -28.69
N GLY A 145 -21.42 8.01 -29.65
CA GLY A 145 -22.85 8.20 -29.92
C GLY A 145 -23.56 9.25 -29.03
N GLY A 146 -22.83 9.94 -28.14
CA GLY A 146 -23.35 11.14 -27.46
C GLY A 146 -23.47 12.34 -28.40
N GLY A 147 -23.96 13.48 -27.90
CA GLY A 147 -23.84 14.75 -28.62
C GLY A 147 -22.42 15.33 -28.54
N ASP A 148 -22.21 16.47 -29.20
CA ASP A 148 -20.95 17.24 -29.09
C ASP A 148 -20.72 17.81 -27.68
N GLU A 149 -21.77 17.85 -26.85
CA GLU A 149 -21.74 18.36 -25.50
C GLU A 149 -21.20 17.30 -24.52
N PRO A 150 -20.10 17.58 -23.78
CA PRO A 150 -19.55 16.63 -22.82
C PRO A 150 -20.39 16.47 -21.55
N GLU A 151 -20.38 15.27 -20.98
CA GLU A 151 -20.95 15.00 -19.66
C GLU A 151 -19.91 15.30 -18.56
N PRO A 152 -20.25 16.03 -17.49
CA PRO A 152 -19.35 16.22 -16.35
C PRO A 152 -19.15 14.90 -15.59
N ALA A 153 -17.90 14.50 -15.36
CA ALA A 153 -17.51 13.24 -14.73
C ALA A 153 -16.97 13.40 -13.29
N GLY A 154 -17.04 14.61 -12.73
CA GLY A 154 -16.49 14.95 -11.41
C GLY A 154 -15.01 15.35 -11.45
N ASN A 155 -14.39 15.55 -10.29
CA ASN A 155 -12.99 15.99 -10.17
C ASN A 155 -12.00 14.85 -9.88
N VAL A 156 -12.47 13.60 -9.79
CA VAL A 156 -11.66 12.40 -9.53
C VAL A 156 -12.13 11.24 -10.41
N LEU A 157 -11.19 10.54 -11.04
CA LEU A 157 -11.42 9.33 -11.85
C LEU A 157 -10.69 8.11 -11.24
N PRO A 158 -11.29 6.90 -11.26
CA PRO A 158 -12.69 6.64 -11.61
C PRO A 158 -13.66 7.32 -10.60
N PRO A 159 -14.88 7.69 -11.02
CA PRO A 159 -15.83 8.39 -10.16
C PRO A 159 -16.15 7.55 -8.92
N LEU A 160 -16.19 8.20 -7.76
CA LEU A 160 -16.49 7.56 -6.48
C LEU A 160 -18.02 7.38 -6.36
N GLY A 161 -18.55 6.31 -6.96
CA GLY A 161 -19.98 5.96 -6.85
C GLY A 161 -20.94 6.81 -7.71
N PRO A 162 -22.27 6.59 -7.60
CA PRO A 162 -23.26 7.28 -8.42
C PRO A 162 -23.35 8.77 -8.08
N VAL A 163 -22.88 9.61 -9.00
CA VAL A 163 -22.96 11.07 -8.91
C VAL A 163 -24.42 11.50 -9.12
N ARG A 164 -25.15 11.82 -8.04
CA ARG A 164 -26.42 12.55 -8.15
C ARG A 164 -26.13 14.04 -8.31
N LEU A 165 -26.16 14.52 -9.55
CA LEU A 165 -26.22 15.97 -9.81
C LEU A 165 -27.62 16.46 -9.39
N ARG A 166 -27.66 17.39 -8.44
CA ARG A 166 -28.89 18.07 -8.02
C ARG A 166 -29.23 19.10 -9.11
N PRO A 167 -30.34 18.95 -9.86
CA PRO A 167 -30.69 19.96 -10.86
C PRO A 167 -31.07 21.26 -10.15
N THR A 168 -30.47 22.36 -10.59
CA THR A 168 -30.83 23.72 -10.20
C THR A 168 -32.25 24.00 -10.69
N PRO A 169 -33.17 24.51 -9.85
CA PRO A 169 -34.55 24.70 -10.25
C PRO A 169 -34.66 25.94 -11.15
N THR A 170 -34.87 25.72 -12.45
CA THR A 170 -35.43 26.73 -13.34
C THR A 170 -36.93 26.81 -13.07
N GLY A 171 -37.33 27.91 -12.41
CA GLY A 171 -38.73 28.22 -12.20
C GLY A 171 -39.45 28.45 -13.53
N ARG A 172 -40.56 27.76 -13.73
CA ARG A 172 -41.66 28.25 -14.56
C ARG A 172 -42.99 27.67 -14.09
N ASN A 173 -43.80 28.58 -13.56
CA ASN A 173 -45.25 28.46 -13.44
C ASN A 173 -45.86 28.05 -14.78
N HIS A 174 -46.74 27.05 -14.77
CA HIS A 174 -48.07 27.18 -15.38
C HIS A 174 -49.05 26.15 -14.78
N GLN A 175 -50.17 26.69 -14.33
CA GLN A 175 -51.45 26.07 -13.96
C GLN A 175 -51.92 24.94 -14.87
N SER A 176 -52.55 23.91 -14.29
CA SER A 176 -53.98 23.58 -14.47
C SER A 176 -54.34 22.30 -13.71
N ARG A 177 -55.16 22.43 -12.65
CA ARG A 177 -56.60 22.07 -12.57
C ARG A 177 -56.88 20.57 -12.34
N SER A 178 -57.39 20.30 -11.13
CA SER A 178 -58.10 19.09 -10.71
C SER A 178 -59.30 18.75 -11.61
N PRO A 179 -59.85 17.54 -11.45
CA PRO A 179 -61.07 17.42 -10.64
C PRO A 179 -61.09 16.23 -9.66
N VAL A 180 -61.98 16.37 -8.68
CA VAL A 180 -62.41 15.48 -7.57
C VAL A 180 -63.93 15.21 -7.82
N PRO A 181 -64.74 14.36 -7.12
CA PRO A 181 -64.55 13.24 -6.16
C PRO A 181 -65.39 11.96 -6.49
N SER A 182 -65.28 10.91 -5.64
CA SER A 182 -66.42 10.22 -4.95
C SER A 182 -65.83 9.10 -4.05
N LEU A 183 -65.85 9.11 -2.70
CA LEU A 183 -66.92 9.10 -1.68
C LEU A 183 -67.63 7.73 -1.54
N ALA A 184 -67.22 6.94 -0.54
CA ALA A 184 -68.04 5.95 0.17
C ALA A 184 -67.36 5.45 1.47
N THR A 185 -67.90 5.88 2.62
CA THR A 185 -68.00 5.14 3.91
C THR A 185 -69.45 4.59 4.00
N PRO A 186 -69.88 3.66 4.90
CA PRO A 186 -69.42 3.30 6.25
C PRO A 186 -69.22 1.74 6.39
N ASP A 187 -68.88 1.09 7.51
CA ASP A 187 -69.59 1.04 8.79
C ASP A 187 -68.82 0.20 9.85
N ARG A 188 -69.18 0.48 11.11
CA ARG A 188 -68.91 -0.05 12.46
C ARG A 188 -68.31 -1.46 12.65
N GLY A 189 -67.49 -1.53 13.70
CA GLY A 189 -67.88 -2.32 14.90
C GLY A 189 -66.79 -3.11 15.61
N SER A 190 -66.29 -2.59 16.73
CA SER A 190 -66.17 -3.27 18.04
C SER A 190 -64.91 -2.86 18.81
N ALA A 191 -65.19 -2.23 19.95
CA ALA A 191 -64.25 -1.95 21.01
C ALA A 191 -64.07 -3.18 21.91
N LEU A 192 -62.89 -3.32 22.52
CA LEU A 192 -62.73 -3.59 23.95
C LEU A 192 -61.31 -3.21 24.39
N ALA A 193 -61.25 -2.63 25.59
CA ALA A 193 -60.20 -1.80 26.15
C ALA A 193 -59.14 -2.61 26.95
N PRO A 194 -58.06 -1.96 27.45
CA PRO A 194 -56.86 -2.60 27.96
C PRO A 194 -56.91 -2.86 29.47
N THR A 195 -56.05 -3.77 29.96
CA THR A 195 -55.82 -3.99 31.39
C THR A 195 -54.37 -3.67 31.73
N ALA A 196 -54.19 -2.76 32.69
CA ALA A 196 -52.95 -2.47 33.39
C ALA A 196 -53.20 -2.64 34.91
N PRO A 197 -52.22 -2.38 35.81
CA PRO A 197 -51.50 -3.38 36.59
C PRO A 197 -51.94 -3.43 38.06
N ALA A 198 -51.46 -4.44 38.80
CA ALA A 198 -51.66 -4.58 40.24
C ALA A 198 -50.34 -4.62 41.02
N GLU A 199 -50.42 -4.00 42.20
CA GLU A 199 -49.40 -3.61 43.16
C GLU A 199 -49.00 -4.71 44.16
N ALA A 200 -47.78 -4.53 44.69
CA ALA A 200 -47.30 -4.77 46.06
C ALA A 200 -47.34 -6.17 46.69
N THR A 201 -46.17 -6.62 47.15
CA THR A 201 -45.93 -6.85 48.59
C THR A 201 -44.44 -6.92 48.93
N SER A 202 -44.09 -6.23 50.03
CA SER A 202 -42.81 -6.21 50.73
C SER A 202 -42.74 -7.36 51.75
N PRO A 203 -41.55 -7.78 52.21
CA PRO A 203 -41.35 -7.76 53.66
C PRO A 203 -39.94 -7.33 54.13
N ALA A 204 -39.87 -7.12 55.45
CA ALA A 204 -38.90 -6.35 56.21
C ALA A 204 -37.74 -7.16 56.86
N ALA A 205 -36.67 -6.41 57.17
CA ALA A 205 -35.77 -6.43 58.33
C ALA A 205 -34.76 -7.59 58.62
N ALA A 206 -33.46 -7.22 58.54
CA ALA A 206 -32.33 -7.38 59.51
C ALA A 206 -31.91 -8.80 60.01
N PRO A 207 -30.62 -9.08 60.36
CA PRO A 207 -29.67 -8.16 61.00
C PRO A 207 -28.20 -8.18 60.53
N GLU A 208 -27.47 -7.23 61.11
CA GLU A 208 -26.03 -6.98 61.10
C GLU A 208 -25.20 -8.17 61.59
N SER A 209 -24.06 -8.42 60.95
CA SER A 209 -22.84 -9.01 61.55
C SER A 209 -21.69 -8.87 60.54
N GLY A 210 -20.70 -8.04 60.87
CA GLY A 210 -19.46 -7.92 60.09
C GLY A 210 -18.44 -9.01 60.43
N PRO A 211 -17.38 -9.11 59.62
CA PRO A 211 -16.07 -9.46 60.13
C PRO A 211 -15.05 -8.37 59.81
N GLU A 212 -14.61 -7.75 60.90
CA GLU A 212 -13.27 -7.27 61.23
C GLU A 212 -12.16 -7.69 60.24
N LEU A 213 -11.60 -6.72 59.51
CA LEU A 213 -10.38 -6.85 58.73
C LEU A 213 -9.17 -6.54 59.64
N PRO A 214 -8.12 -7.38 59.68
CA PRO A 214 -6.93 -7.07 60.44
C PRO A 214 -6.07 -5.98 59.77
N ALA A 215 -5.48 -5.14 60.62
CA ALA A 215 -4.61 -4.01 60.29
C ALA A 215 -3.38 -4.41 59.44
N PRO A 216 -2.85 -3.48 58.62
CA PRO A 216 -1.58 -3.69 57.93
C PRO A 216 -0.40 -3.61 58.92
N VAL A 217 0.42 -4.66 58.91
CA VAL A 217 1.70 -4.75 59.61
C VAL A 217 2.68 -3.77 58.95
N GLU A 218 3.18 -2.80 59.72
CA GLU A 218 4.34 -1.97 59.34
C GLU A 218 5.58 -2.86 59.23
N ALA A 219 5.95 -3.22 58.00
CA ALA A 219 7.27 -3.74 57.69
C ALA A 219 8.20 -2.55 57.39
N ALA A 220 9.09 -2.25 58.33
CA ALA A 220 10.22 -1.36 58.13
C ALA A 220 11.11 -1.93 57.01
N PHE A 221 11.13 -1.27 55.85
CA PHE A 221 12.15 -1.46 54.83
C PHE A 221 13.19 -0.36 54.97
N GLU A 222 14.34 -0.71 55.57
CA GLU A 222 15.58 0.06 55.49
C GLU A 222 16.06 0.10 54.05
N VAL A 223 15.93 1.26 53.41
CA VAL A 223 16.60 1.54 52.14
C VAL A 223 18.05 1.87 52.44
N HIS A 224 18.93 0.90 52.20
CA HIS A 224 20.37 1.15 52.12
C HIS A 224 20.67 2.00 50.88
N SER A 225 21.04 3.26 51.11
CA SER A 225 21.56 4.17 50.08
C SER A 225 22.83 3.58 49.44
N LEU A 226 22.70 3.02 48.24
CA LEU A 226 23.83 2.71 47.38
C LEU A 226 24.34 4.01 46.74
N VAL A 227 25.48 4.47 47.25
CA VAL A 227 26.30 5.51 46.63
C VAL A 227 26.86 4.95 45.32
N LEU A 228 26.39 5.47 44.19
CA LEU A 228 27.02 5.23 42.88
C LEU A 228 28.17 6.24 42.68
N PRO A 229 29.35 5.81 42.20
CA PRO A 229 30.42 6.72 41.87
C PRO A 229 30.05 7.55 40.64
N VAL A 230 30.18 8.88 40.77
CA VAL A 230 30.13 9.83 39.66
C VAL A 230 31.33 9.55 38.76
N ILE A 231 31.08 8.99 37.58
CA ILE A 231 32.08 8.93 36.50
C ILE A 231 31.90 10.21 35.68
N GLU A 232 32.80 11.17 35.87
CA GLU A 232 32.90 12.35 35.00
C GLU A 232 33.44 11.92 33.63
N LEU A 233 32.60 11.97 32.60
CA LEU A 233 33.05 11.91 31.22
C LEU A 233 33.52 13.30 30.76
N PRO A 234 34.71 13.42 30.14
CA PRO A 234 35.18 14.69 29.61
C PRO A 234 34.29 15.13 28.44
N ARG A 235 33.83 16.38 28.50
CA ARG A 235 33.08 17.03 27.41
C ARG A 235 33.99 17.17 26.19
N PRO A 236 33.54 16.82 24.97
CA PRO A 236 34.26 17.21 23.76
C PRO A 236 34.03 18.70 23.49
N ASP A 237 35.12 19.46 23.42
CA ASP A 237 35.16 20.83 22.92
C ASP A 237 34.70 20.88 21.46
N LEU A 238 33.54 21.47 21.21
CA LEU A 238 33.10 21.84 19.87
C LEU A 238 33.68 23.23 19.53
N GLY A 239 35.00 23.25 19.30
CA GLY A 239 35.66 24.36 18.63
C GLY A 239 35.32 24.37 17.14
N VAL A 240 34.61 25.41 16.69
CA VAL A 240 34.36 25.67 15.26
C VAL A 240 35.69 26.02 14.59
N GLN A 241 36.32 25.05 13.91
CA GLN A 241 37.36 25.35 12.92
C GLN A 241 36.69 25.72 11.59
N ARG A 242 36.88 26.98 11.19
CA ARG A 242 36.53 27.50 9.89
C ARG A 242 37.49 26.92 8.86
N MET A 243 37.07 25.88 8.14
CA MET A 243 37.79 25.37 6.97
C MET A 243 37.73 26.44 5.87
N VAL A 244 38.88 27.06 5.59
CA VAL A 244 39.09 27.88 4.39
C VAL A 244 39.27 26.90 3.23
N LEU A 245 38.32 26.87 2.30
CA LEU A 245 38.48 26.20 1.02
C LEU A 245 39.37 27.08 0.14
N THR A 246 40.52 26.54 -0.24
CA THR A 246 41.36 27.08 -1.31
C THR A 246 40.60 27.05 -2.64
N GLU A 247 40.72 28.17 -3.35
CA GLU A 247 40.19 28.42 -4.69
C GLU A 247 40.58 27.28 -5.65
N PHE A 248 39.58 26.69 -6.31
CA PHE A 248 39.79 25.80 -7.44
C PHE A 248 39.66 26.61 -8.73
N ASP A 249 40.78 26.69 -9.44
CA ASP A 249 40.90 27.27 -10.77
C ASP A 249 40.11 26.46 -11.80
N VAL A 250 39.23 27.12 -12.55
CA VAL A 250 38.45 26.54 -13.63
C VAL A 250 39.22 26.75 -14.94
N PRO A 251 39.66 25.70 -15.66
CA PRO A 251 40.29 25.91 -16.95
C PRO A 251 39.24 26.37 -17.97
N ARG A 252 39.46 27.56 -18.54
CA ARG A 252 38.76 28.06 -19.73
C ARG A 252 39.06 27.14 -20.91
N LEU A 253 38.06 26.45 -21.42
CA LEU A 253 38.09 25.92 -22.79
C LEU A 253 37.79 27.05 -23.76
N GLU A 254 38.82 27.51 -24.47
CA GLU A 254 38.69 28.31 -25.68
C GLU A 254 38.18 27.40 -26.81
N LEU A 255 37.02 27.75 -27.38
CA LEU A 255 36.53 27.15 -28.61
C LEU A 255 36.87 28.09 -29.77
N ASP A 256 37.93 27.72 -30.49
CA ASP A 256 38.22 28.18 -31.83
C ASP A 256 37.03 27.95 -32.76
N THR A 257 36.52 29.03 -33.36
CA THR A 257 35.74 28.95 -34.59
C THR A 257 36.24 30.00 -35.57
N CYS A 258 37.12 29.56 -36.48
CA CYS A 258 37.38 30.24 -37.73
C CYS A 258 36.11 30.22 -38.60
N ARG A 259 35.65 31.40 -39.05
CA ARG A 259 34.70 31.55 -40.15
C ARG A 259 35.21 32.66 -41.08
N PRO A 260 35.26 32.45 -42.40
CA PRO A 260 35.88 33.41 -43.31
C PRO A 260 34.92 34.53 -43.77
N LEU A 261 35.57 35.67 -44.03
CA LEU A 261 35.16 36.91 -44.67
C LEU A 261 34.45 36.71 -46.04
N ILE A 262 33.34 37.40 -46.27
CA ILE A 262 32.96 38.00 -47.57
C ILE A 262 32.38 39.40 -47.28
N ALA A 263 32.70 40.34 -48.17
CA ALA A 263 32.72 41.79 -48.03
C ALA A 263 31.36 42.54 -48.09
N ASP A 264 31.42 43.74 -47.50
CA ASP A 264 30.59 44.97 -47.56
C ASP A 264 30.22 45.47 -48.99
N PRO A 265 29.47 46.59 -49.20
CA PRO A 265 28.81 47.53 -48.26
C PRO A 265 27.38 47.97 -48.66
N ASP A 266 26.66 48.70 -47.79
CA ASP A 266 26.19 50.10 -48.03
C ASP A 266 25.10 50.57 -47.04
N ALA A 267 25.25 51.84 -46.65
CA ALA A 267 24.29 52.84 -46.20
C ALA A 267 23.53 52.77 -44.84
N ALA A 268 23.82 53.83 -44.07
CA ALA A 268 22.93 54.68 -43.26
C ALA A 268 22.81 54.44 -41.74
N SER A 269 23.60 55.24 -41.01
CA SER A 269 23.38 55.63 -39.60
C SER A 269 21.99 56.23 -39.36
N PRO A 270 21.41 56.06 -38.15
CA PRO A 270 21.40 57.19 -37.22
C PRO A 270 21.55 56.84 -35.72
N THR A 271 22.30 57.74 -35.07
CA THR A 271 22.11 58.36 -33.73
C THR A 271 21.62 57.52 -32.54
N VAL A 272 22.55 57.34 -31.60
CA VAL A 272 22.40 56.84 -30.22
C VAL A 272 21.69 57.86 -29.31
N PRO A 273 20.83 57.43 -28.36
CA PRO A 273 20.72 58.07 -27.06
C PRO A 273 21.28 57.17 -25.94
N ALA A 274 21.96 57.82 -25.01
CA ALA A 274 22.64 57.24 -23.85
C ALA A 274 21.67 56.51 -22.88
N PRO A 275 22.14 55.47 -22.14
CA PRO A 275 21.35 54.87 -21.09
C PRO A 275 21.34 55.74 -19.83
N ALA A 276 20.13 55.98 -19.30
CA ALA A 276 19.91 56.61 -18.00
C ALA A 276 20.43 55.73 -16.86
N THR A 277 21.20 56.32 -15.96
CA THR A 277 21.65 55.73 -14.70
C THR A 277 20.49 55.69 -13.72
N LEU A 278 19.99 54.50 -13.37
CA LEU A 278 19.07 54.31 -12.24
C LEU A 278 19.90 54.09 -10.96
N THR A 279 19.95 55.10 -10.10
CA THR A 279 20.44 54.99 -8.72
C THR A 279 19.37 54.35 -7.84
N ALA A 280 19.54 53.08 -7.50
CA ALA A 280 18.75 52.43 -6.46
C ALA A 280 19.34 52.78 -5.08
N SER A 281 18.60 53.57 -4.29
CA SER A 281 18.89 53.80 -2.87
C SER A 281 18.54 52.56 -2.04
N VAL A 282 19.50 52.09 -1.26
CA VAL A 282 19.34 51.04 -0.24
C VAL A 282 18.90 51.70 1.08
N PRO A 283 17.75 51.36 1.68
CA PRO A 283 17.42 51.77 3.04
C PRO A 283 18.14 50.87 4.08
N PRO A 284 18.50 51.40 5.26
CA PRO A 284 19.16 50.63 6.33
C PRO A 284 18.19 49.64 7.01
N PRO A 285 18.72 48.55 7.62
CA PRO A 285 17.89 47.55 8.27
C PRO A 285 17.27 48.08 9.58
N ALA A 286 15.95 47.87 9.72
CA ALA A 286 15.22 48.11 10.96
C ALA A 286 15.44 46.94 11.94
N THR A 287 15.83 47.28 13.17
CA THR A 287 15.98 46.35 14.29
C THR A 287 14.60 46.00 14.84
N LEU A 288 14.17 44.74 14.72
CA LEU A 288 12.98 44.22 15.40
C LEU A 288 13.40 43.52 16.70
N THR A 289 13.08 44.15 17.84
CA THR A 289 13.12 43.53 19.16
C THR A 289 11.88 42.66 19.36
N ALA A 290 12.05 41.35 19.34
CA ALA A 290 11.02 40.39 19.73
C ALA A 290 11.19 40.01 21.20
N SER A 291 10.20 40.36 22.02
CA SER A 291 10.09 39.98 23.43
C SER A 291 9.75 38.50 23.57
N VAL A 292 10.55 37.78 24.36
CA VAL A 292 10.34 36.37 24.74
C VAL A 292 9.32 36.30 25.90
N PRO A 293 8.20 35.57 25.79
CA PRO A 293 7.41 35.21 26.96
C PRO A 293 7.97 33.96 27.64
N THR A 294 8.03 34.03 28.96
CA THR A 294 8.41 32.98 29.92
C THR A 294 7.55 31.72 29.79
N PRO A 295 8.12 30.50 29.96
CA PRO A 295 7.33 29.28 29.98
C PRO A 295 6.59 29.10 31.32
N ALA A 296 5.30 28.78 31.24
CA ALA A 296 4.49 28.31 32.36
C ALA A 296 4.80 26.83 32.66
N THR A 297 5.02 26.54 33.94
CA THR A 297 5.23 25.19 34.47
C THR A 297 3.92 24.41 34.46
N LEU A 298 3.81 23.36 33.64
CA LEU A 298 2.73 22.38 33.71
C LEU A 298 3.30 21.08 34.30
N THR A 299 2.86 20.76 35.51
CA THR A 299 3.07 19.46 36.18
C THR A 299 2.08 18.44 35.62
N ALA A 300 2.57 17.49 34.83
CA ALA A 300 1.81 16.31 34.42
C ALA A 300 2.49 15.06 35.01
N SER A 301 1.79 14.40 35.94
CA SER A 301 2.18 13.12 36.53
C SER A 301 2.11 12.00 35.49
N VAL A 302 3.22 11.30 35.30
CA VAL A 302 3.34 10.10 34.46
C VAL A 302 3.35 8.86 35.39
N PRO A 303 2.53 7.82 35.14
CA PRO A 303 2.60 6.58 35.92
C PRO A 303 3.81 5.74 35.49
N PRO A 304 4.41 4.93 36.39
CA PRO A 304 5.65 4.22 36.12
C PRO A 304 5.44 3.05 35.13
N ALA A 305 6.41 2.91 34.22
CA ALA A 305 6.51 1.80 33.29
C ALA A 305 6.88 0.50 34.04
N VAL A 306 6.16 -0.58 33.75
CA VAL A 306 6.49 -1.94 34.21
C VAL A 306 7.56 -2.52 33.28
N THR A 307 8.78 -2.68 33.79
CA THR A 307 9.87 -3.38 33.10
C THR A 307 9.78 -4.87 33.40
N LEU A 308 9.41 -5.69 32.40
CA LEU A 308 9.59 -7.14 32.46
C LEU A 308 11.02 -7.47 32.02
N ALA A 309 11.87 -7.83 32.98
CA ALA A 309 13.21 -8.34 32.71
C ALA A 309 13.15 -9.84 32.39
N THR A 310 13.34 -10.21 31.13
CA THR A 310 13.68 -11.58 30.73
C THR A 310 15.18 -11.77 30.91
N SER A 311 15.56 -12.54 31.94
CA SER A 311 16.91 -13.02 32.16
C SER A 311 17.23 -14.18 31.21
N VAL A 312 18.30 -14.01 30.41
CA VAL A 312 18.91 -15.09 29.62
C VAL A 312 20.02 -15.71 30.47
N PRO A 313 20.03 -17.02 30.74
CA PRO A 313 21.15 -17.64 31.43
C PRO A 313 22.33 -17.81 30.47
N ALA A 314 23.50 -17.41 30.95
CA ALA A 314 24.79 -17.52 30.28
C ALA A 314 25.24 -18.98 30.11
N ALA A 315 25.89 -19.25 28.99
CA ALA A 315 26.49 -20.52 28.64
C ALA A 315 27.58 -20.94 29.65
N ALA A 316 27.40 -22.12 30.25
CA ALA A 316 28.49 -22.87 30.87
C ALA A 316 28.97 -23.94 29.88
N GLY A 317 30.25 -23.89 29.54
CA GLY A 317 30.90 -24.88 28.68
C GLY A 317 30.97 -26.24 29.35
N LEU A 318 30.62 -27.29 28.60
CA LEU A 318 30.86 -28.67 28.97
C LEU A 318 31.73 -29.34 27.90
N THR A 319 32.83 -29.87 28.41
CA THR A 319 33.90 -30.62 27.75
C THR A 319 33.37 -31.88 27.06
N ALA A 320 33.92 -32.15 25.87
CA ALA A 320 33.66 -33.34 25.09
C ALA A 320 34.19 -34.61 25.80
N ALA A 321 33.32 -35.61 25.96
CA ALA A 321 33.69 -36.97 26.33
C ALA A 321 33.37 -37.91 25.15
N THR A 322 34.42 -38.55 24.64
CA THR A 322 34.41 -39.60 23.62
C THR A 322 33.80 -40.88 24.19
N PRO A 323 32.89 -41.59 23.49
CA PRO A 323 32.53 -42.96 23.85
C PRO A 323 33.35 -43.96 23.06
N ASP A 324 34.04 -44.82 23.80
CA ASP A 324 34.71 -46.04 23.36
C ASP A 324 33.76 -47.05 22.72
N ALA A 325 34.29 -47.79 21.75
CA ALA A 325 33.66 -48.93 21.09
C ALA A 325 33.69 -50.19 21.97
N PRO A 326 32.69 -51.08 21.88
CA PRO A 326 32.82 -52.45 22.39
C PRO A 326 33.15 -53.44 21.26
N PRO A 327 33.84 -54.55 21.59
CA PRO A 327 34.34 -55.51 20.63
C PRO A 327 33.30 -56.55 20.21
N THR A 328 33.53 -57.05 19.00
CA THR A 328 32.94 -58.20 18.34
C THR A 328 33.05 -59.48 19.17
N GLY A 329 31.94 -60.19 19.36
CA GLY A 329 31.88 -61.55 19.89
C GLY A 329 30.66 -62.27 19.36
N ALA A 330 30.87 -63.31 18.58
CA ALA A 330 29.87 -64.09 17.87
C ALA A 330 29.14 -65.08 18.79
N GLU A 331 27.83 -65.27 18.58
CA GLU A 331 27.23 -66.61 18.61
C GLU A 331 25.87 -66.62 17.89
N SER A 332 25.73 -67.58 16.98
CA SER A 332 24.55 -67.89 16.18
C SER A 332 23.55 -68.68 17.04
N THR A 333 22.23 -68.45 16.90
CA THR A 333 21.18 -69.49 16.73
C THR A 333 19.79 -68.83 16.71
N GLY A 334 19.00 -69.11 15.66
CA GLY A 334 17.53 -69.17 15.74
C GLY A 334 16.74 -68.00 15.13
N ALA A 335 16.27 -68.17 13.89
CA ALA A 335 15.24 -67.36 13.24
C ALA A 335 13.88 -67.43 14.00
N PRO A 336 13.00 -66.43 13.81
CA PRO A 336 12.00 -66.57 12.75
C PRO A 336 11.87 -65.32 11.87
N ALA A 337 11.32 -65.52 10.68
CA ALA A 337 11.08 -64.50 9.68
C ALA A 337 10.09 -63.44 10.18
N ASP A 338 10.54 -62.20 10.36
CA ASP A 338 9.69 -61.04 10.57
C ASP A 338 9.73 -60.13 9.34
N GLY A 339 8.53 -59.92 8.78
CA GLY A 339 8.30 -59.25 7.51
C GLY A 339 8.75 -57.79 7.53
N ALA A 340 9.30 -57.38 6.39
CA ALA A 340 9.53 -55.99 6.03
C ALA A 340 8.20 -55.23 5.93
N GLY A 341 7.61 -54.88 7.07
CA GLY A 341 6.50 -53.96 7.21
C GLY A 341 6.99 -52.53 7.14
N GLY A 342 7.42 -52.07 5.96
CA GLY A 342 7.60 -50.64 5.73
C GLY A 342 6.28 -49.91 6.01
N PRO A 343 6.29 -48.75 6.69
CA PRO A 343 5.07 -48.01 6.96
C PRO A 343 4.30 -47.80 5.64
N PRO A 344 2.97 -48.02 5.64
CA PRO A 344 2.18 -47.93 4.43
C PRO A 344 2.39 -46.55 3.79
N PRO A 345 2.60 -46.48 2.46
CA PRO A 345 2.81 -45.20 1.79
C PRO A 345 1.62 -44.29 2.05
N VAL A 346 1.86 -43.20 2.79
CA VAL A 346 0.84 -42.17 3.06
C VAL A 346 0.28 -41.70 1.73
N SER A 347 -1.03 -41.90 1.54
CA SER A 347 -1.72 -41.58 0.30
C SER A 347 -1.43 -40.13 -0.13
N PRO A 348 -1.09 -39.87 -1.40
CA PRO A 348 -0.76 -38.52 -1.88
C PRO A 348 -1.92 -37.52 -1.77
N ALA A 349 -3.15 -37.99 -1.53
CA ALA A 349 -4.32 -37.16 -1.25
C ALA A 349 -4.18 -36.37 0.07
N ASP A 350 -3.53 -36.93 1.09
CA ASP A 350 -3.41 -36.31 2.42
C ASP A 350 -2.27 -35.28 2.51
N ARG A 351 -1.39 -35.21 1.50
CA ARG A 351 -0.35 -34.19 1.45
C ARG A 351 -0.98 -32.87 1.03
N GLY A 352 -1.11 -31.91 1.94
CA GLY A 352 -1.63 -30.58 1.63
C GLY A 352 -0.97 -29.94 0.39
N ALA A 353 -1.60 -28.89 -0.15
CA ALA A 353 -1.10 -28.24 -1.35
C ALA A 353 0.36 -27.76 -1.14
N PRO A 354 1.30 -28.11 -2.05
CA PRO A 354 2.68 -27.66 -1.93
C PRO A 354 2.77 -26.15 -2.13
N TRP A 355 3.70 -25.52 -1.43
CA TRP A 355 3.95 -24.08 -1.52
C TRP A 355 5.45 -23.78 -1.40
N PHE A 356 5.82 -22.55 -1.76
CA PHE A 356 7.21 -22.13 -1.80
C PHE A 356 7.62 -21.42 -0.49
N GLY A 357 8.52 -22.04 0.27
CA GLY A 357 9.15 -21.45 1.45
C GLY A 357 10.07 -20.29 1.10
N VAL A 358 10.04 -19.22 1.90
CA VAL A 358 10.83 -18.00 1.68
C VAL A 358 11.72 -17.75 2.90
N ARG A 359 13.05 -17.76 2.74
CA ARG A 359 13.98 -17.26 3.75
C ARG A 359 14.25 -15.77 3.60
N ALA A 360 14.45 -15.09 4.72
CA ALA A 360 14.84 -13.69 4.74
C ALA A 360 16.30 -13.57 4.29
N HIS A 361 16.53 -12.81 3.22
CA HIS A 361 17.86 -12.48 2.77
C HIS A 361 17.84 -11.22 1.90
N THR A 362 18.77 -10.31 2.18
CA THR A 362 19.12 -9.19 1.30
C THR A 362 20.61 -8.92 1.39
N ASP A 363 21.23 -8.72 0.24
CA ASP A 363 22.60 -8.23 0.11
C ASP A 363 22.66 -7.04 -0.89
N GLU A 364 23.86 -6.51 -1.11
CA GLU A 364 24.07 -5.39 -2.04
C GLU A 364 23.79 -5.78 -3.50
N ALA A 365 24.04 -7.03 -3.89
CA ALA A 365 23.77 -7.51 -5.24
C ALA A 365 22.27 -7.58 -5.53
N ASP A 366 21.48 -8.00 -4.55
CA ASP A 366 20.03 -8.00 -4.56
C ASP A 366 19.49 -6.57 -4.76
N ARG A 367 20.11 -5.54 -4.18
CA ARG A 367 19.72 -4.13 -4.41
C ARG A 367 19.80 -3.74 -5.88
N GLU A 368 20.90 -4.06 -6.55
CA GLU A 368 21.07 -3.73 -7.97
C GLU A 368 20.11 -4.56 -8.85
N ARG A 369 19.88 -5.83 -8.50
CA ARG A 369 18.90 -6.68 -9.17
C ARG A 369 17.48 -6.15 -8.99
N LEU A 370 17.12 -5.67 -7.80
CA LEU A 370 15.83 -5.01 -7.52
C LEU A 370 15.67 -3.73 -8.33
N ARG A 371 16.74 -2.92 -8.49
CA ARG A 371 16.70 -1.73 -9.34
C ARG A 371 16.37 -2.08 -10.79
N THR A 372 16.91 -3.20 -11.30
CA THR A 372 16.59 -3.72 -12.63
C THR A 372 15.15 -4.23 -12.72
N VAL A 373 14.69 -5.01 -11.74
CA VAL A 373 13.36 -5.64 -11.73
C VAL A 373 12.23 -4.62 -11.54
N LEU A 374 12.39 -3.67 -10.63
CA LEU A 374 11.37 -2.66 -10.30
C LEU A 374 11.46 -1.40 -11.18
N GLY A 375 12.60 -1.17 -11.83
CA GLY A 375 12.82 -0.02 -12.71
C GLY A 375 12.54 1.32 -12.01
N TRP A 376 11.66 2.13 -12.61
CA TRP A 376 11.32 3.46 -12.06
C TRP A 376 10.64 3.37 -10.67
N LYS A 377 9.93 2.28 -10.36
CA LYS A 377 9.31 2.09 -9.04
C LYS A 377 10.35 2.00 -7.93
N PHE A 378 11.53 1.44 -8.22
CA PHE A 378 12.63 1.40 -7.26
C PHE A 378 13.00 2.80 -6.78
N GLN A 379 13.11 3.76 -7.71
CA GLN A 379 13.49 5.14 -7.40
C GLN A 379 12.37 5.92 -6.69
N ALA A 380 11.11 5.59 -6.98
CA ALA A 380 9.99 6.15 -6.23
C ALA A 380 10.00 5.64 -4.78
N HIS A 381 10.10 4.33 -4.59
CA HIS A 381 10.11 3.70 -3.27
C HIS A 381 11.37 4.04 -2.46
N SER A 382 12.54 4.18 -3.09
CA SER A 382 13.77 4.55 -2.38
C SER A 382 13.65 5.93 -1.73
N ARG A 383 13.01 6.90 -2.40
CA ARG A 383 12.73 8.23 -1.83
C ARG A 383 11.76 8.14 -0.64
N THR A 384 10.74 7.31 -0.73
CA THR A 384 9.80 7.06 0.38
C THR A 384 10.51 6.41 1.57
N VAL A 385 11.35 5.39 1.33
CA VAL A 385 12.13 4.72 2.38
C VAL A 385 13.14 5.66 3.01
N ALA A 386 13.87 6.46 2.22
CA ALA A 386 14.81 7.45 2.75
C ALA A 386 14.10 8.47 3.67
N ARG A 387 12.89 8.91 3.30
CA ARG A 387 12.05 9.75 4.14
C ARG A 387 11.60 9.03 5.41
N ALA A 388 11.12 7.79 5.31
CA ALA A 388 10.70 6.97 6.44
C ALA A 388 11.85 6.75 7.44
N LEU A 389 13.03 6.35 6.96
CA LEU A 389 14.23 6.21 7.78
C LEU A 389 14.66 7.53 8.42
N SER A 390 14.38 8.67 7.80
CA SER A 390 14.65 10.00 8.37
C SER A 390 13.68 10.40 9.48
N LEU A 391 12.42 10.00 9.37
CA LEU A 391 11.41 10.25 10.39
C LEU A 391 11.47 9.25 11.55
N HIS A 392 11.97 8.04 11.31
CA HIS A 392 11.99 6.95 12.27
C HIS A 392 13.41 6.38 12.43
N PRO A 393 14.29 7.03 13.23
CA PRO A 393 15.67 6.58 13.40
C PRO A 393 15.77 5.16 13.99
N GLY A 394 14.76 4.69 14.74
CA GLY A 394 14.71 3.32 15.26
C GLY A 394 14.74 2.23 14.17
N LEU A 395 14.27 2.53 12.95
CA LEU A 395 14.38 1.62 11.80
C LEU A 395 15.82 1.47 11.29
N ARG A 396 16.70 2.43 11.60
CA ARG A 396 18.13 2.38 11.26
C ARG A 396 18.92 1.53 12.25
N SER A 397 18.48 1.45 13.50
CA SER A 397 19.18 0.68 14.53
C SER A 397 18.92 -0.82 14.41
N ALA A 398 17.86 -1.22 13.69
CA ALA A 398 17.58 -2.61 13.36
C ALA A 398 18.56 -3.19 12.29
N VAL A 399 19.45 -2.35 11.72
CA VAL A 399 20.43 -2.73 10.70
C VAL A 399 21.36 -3.84 11.21
N GLY A 400 20.98 -5.08 10.92
CA GLY A 400 21.87 -6.25 10.93
C GLY A 400 22.64 -6.38 9.61
N ALA A 401 23.08 -7.59 9.29
CA ALA A 401 23.84 -7.94 8.06
C ALA A 401 23.05 -7.75 6.74
N HIS A 402 21.81 -7.27 6.81
CA HIS A 402 20.89 -7.17 5.70
C HIS A 402 20.82 -5.75 5.17
N ASP A 403 20.73 -5.63 3.85
CA ASP A 403 20.38 -4.37 3.21
C ASP A 403 18.93 -3.98 3.53
N VAL A 404 18.77 -3.21 4.61
CA VAL A 404 17.47 -2.70 5.09
C VAL A 404 16.75 -1.90 4.01
N THR A 405 17.48 -1.12 3.21
CA THR A 405 16.87 -0.26 2.20
C THR A 405 16.22 -1.09 1.10
N ALA A 406 16.93 -2.09 0.57
CA ALA A 406 16.40 -3.02 -0.42
C ALA A 406 15.16 -3.78 0.10
N GLY A 407 15.22 -4.24 1.35
CA GLY A 407 14.10 -4.95 1.97
C GLY A 407 12.84 -4.08 2.07
N LEU A 408 12.97 -2.86 2.63
CA LEU A 408 11.84 -1.94 2.78
C LEU A 408 11.28 -1.44 1.44
N ILE A 409 12.14 -1.21 0.44
CA ILE A 409 11.69 -0.90 -0.94
C ILE A 409 10.81 -2.02 -1.47
N THR A 410 11.17 -3.27 -1.19
CA THR A 410 10.44 -4.43 -1.67
C THR A 410 9.09 -4.58 -0.97
N VAL A 411 9.01 -4.29 0.33
CA VAL A 411 7.73 -4.22 1.06
C VAL A 411 6.79 -3.18 0.44
N LEU A 412 7.30 -1.98 0.11
CA LEU A 412 6.51 -0.97 -0.61
C LEU A 412 6.06 -1.44 -1.99
N ALA A 413 6.92 -2.15 -2.73
CA ALA A 413 6.58 -2.68 -4.04
C ALA A 413 5.45 -3.73 -3.95
N LEU A 414 5.46 -4.60 -2.93
CA LEU A 414 4.37 -5.57 -2.71
C LEU A 414 3.02 -4.86 -2.54
N LEU A 415 2.99 -3.75 -1.80
CA LEU A 415 1.80 -2.94 -1.55
C LEU A 415 1.36 -2.14 -2.78
N ASP A 416 2.27 -1.85 -3.71
CA ASP A 416 2.01 -1.15 -4.99
C ASP A 416 1.77 -2.12 -6.16
N GLY A 417 1.05 -3.20 -5.89
CA GLY A 417 0.52 -4.15 -6.88
C GLY A 417 1.48 -5.26 -7.33
N VAL A 418 2.77 -5.21 -6.99
CA VAL A 418 3.70 -6.33 -7.28
C VAL A 418 3.33 -7.56 -6.44
N GLY A 419 2.71 -7.34 -5.28
CA GLY A 419 2.33 -8.40 -4.34
C GLY A 419 1.39 -9.45 -4.94
N ALA A 420 0.50 -9.09 -5.87
CA ALA A 420 -0.41 -10.05 -6.48
C ALA A 420 0.35 -11.18 -7.22
N ARG A 421 1.35 -10.81 -8.03
CA ARG A 421 2.19 -11.79 -8.76
C ARG A 421 3.04 -12.63 -7.81
N VAL A 422 3.64 -12.00 -6.79
CA VAL A 422 4.48 -12.70 -5.81
C VAL A 422 3.63 -13.69 -5.01
N ASN A 423 2.48 -13.25 -4.49
CA ASN A 423 1.61 -14.07 -3.66
C ASN A 423 0.97 -15.23 -4.44
N ASP A 424 0.59 -15.01 -5.71
CA ASP A 424 0.08 -16.09 -6.58
C ASP A 424 1.12 -17.21 -6.77
N ALA A 425 2.37 -16.84 -7.07
CA ALA A 425 3.46 -17.81 -7.23
C ALA A 425 3.80 -18.53 -5.91
N LEU A 426 3.83 -17.82 -4.77
CA LEU A 426 4.09 -18.43 -3.46
C LEU A 426 3.01 -19.44 -3.05
N ARG A 427 1.76 -19.21 -3.46
CA ARG A 427 0.61 -20.09 -3.25
C ARG A 427 0.52 -21.24 -4.26
N GLY A 428 1.53 -21.42 -5.12
CA GLY A 428 1.57 -22.53 -6.07
C GLY A 428 0.86 -22.28 -7.40
N GLY A 429 0.51 -21.02 -7.74
CA GLY A 429 0.01 -20.63 -9.07
C GLY A 429 1.02 -20.85 -10.21
N GLY A 430 2.27 -21.15 -9.87
CA GLY A 430 3.33 -21.55 -10.79
C GLY A 430 4.67 -21.68 -10.06
N THR A 431 5.71 -22.14 -10.75
CA THR A 431 7.07 -22.11 -10.19
C THR A 431 7.54 -20.65 -10.12
N PRO A 432 7.89 -20.13 -8.92
CA PRO A 432 8.33 -18.75 -8.80
C PRO A 432 9.64 -18.57 -9.58
N ASP A 433 9.63 -17.65 -10.54
CA ASP A 433 10.85 -17.27 -11.24
C ASP A 433 11.83 -16.55 -10.30
N GLU A 434 13.09 -16.40 -10.75
CA GLU A 434 14.14 -15.78 -9.94
C GLU A 434 13.80 -14.36 -9.46
N ASP A 435 12.96 -13.62 -10.18
CA ASP A 435 12.60 -12.25 -9.82
C ASP A 435 11.55 -12.27 -8.69
N VAL A 436 10.59 -13.19 -8.76
CA VAL A 436 9.64 -13.45 -7.66
C VAL A 436 10.38 -13.93 -6.41
N GLN A 437 11.34 -14.85 -6.55
CA GLN A 437 12.13 -15.33 -5.42
C GLN A 437 12.95 -14.20 -4.77
N LEU A 438 13.55 -13.33 -5.58
CA LEU A 438 14.23 -12.11 -5.13
C LEU A 438 13.28 -11.20 -4.35
N LEU A 439 12.12 -10.87 -4.92
CA LEU A 439 11.16 -9.99 -4.27
C LEU A 439 10.65 -10.60 -2.95
N ALA A 440 10.40 -11.92 -2.91
CA ALA A 440 9.93 -12.57 -1.69
C ALA A 440 10.99 -12.57 -0.57
N ARG A 441 12.25 -12.95 -0.86
CA ARG A 441 13.31 -12.96 0.16
C ARG A 441 13.62 -11.56 0.69
N CYS A 442 13.65 -10.57 -0.22
CA CYS A 442 13.92 -9.18 0.16
C CYS A 442 12.77 -8.59 0.97
N ALA A 443 11.52 -8.85 0.58
CA ALA A 443 10.35 -8.42 1.35
C ALA A 443 10.34 -9.02 2.76
N ARG A 444 10.63 -10.32 2.89
CA ARG A 444 10.69 -10.98 4.21
C ARG A 444 11.77 -10.35 5.09
N ALA A 445 12.97 -10.15 4.57
CA ALA A 445 14.04 -9.45 5.28
C ALA A 445 13.64 -8.02 5.68
N GLY A 446 12.96 -7.28 4.78
CA GLY A 446 12.45 -5.95 5.07
C GLY A 446 11.39 -5.92 6.16
N LEU A 447 10.47 -6.89 6.17
CA LEU A 447 9.45 -7.02 7.21
C LEU A 447 10.09 -7.29 8.58
N GLU A 448 11.14 -8.12 8.66
CA GLU A 448 11.83 -8.41 9.92
C GLU A 448 12.43 -7.16 10.60
N GLN A 449 12.72 -6.11 9.83
CA GLN A 449 13.21 -4.81 10.32
C GLN A 449 12.13 -3.92 10.93
N LEU A 450 10.86 -4.20 10.63
CA LEU A 450 9.75 -3.38 11.09
C LEU A 450 9.30 -3.81 12.49
N PRO A 451 8.71 -2.91 13.29
CA PRO A 451 8.17 -3.27 14.60
C PRO A 451 7.07 -4.32 14.48
N ALA A 452 7.13 -5.34 15.34
CA ALA A 452 6.08 -6.36 15.43
C ALA A 452 4.84 -5.82 16.15
N VAL A 453 3.68 -6.38 15.80
CA VAL A 453 2.40 -6.20 16.46
C VAL A 453 2.14 -7.44 17.30
N GLY A 454 2.20 -7.27 18.63
CA GLY A 454 1.70 -8.24 19.59
C GLY A 454 0.26 -7.92 19.97
N GLY A 455 -0.71 -8.75 19.55
CA GLY A 455 -2.12 -8.54 19.87
C GLY A 455 -3.07 -8.77 18.68
N PRO A 456 -4.33 -8.33 18.79
CA PRO A 456 -5.34 -8.57 17.78
C PRO A 456 -5.08 -7.76 16.51
N VAL A 457 -5.14 -8.42 15.36
CA VAL A 457 -5.17 -7.84 14.02
C VAL A 457 -6.31 -8.46 13.22
N PHE A 458 -6.76 -7.76 12.19
CA PHE A 458 -8.02 -8.06 11.51
C PHE A 458 -7.86 -8.04 10.00
N ALA A 459 -8.56 -8.95 9.32
CA ALA A 459 -8.70 -8.92 7.87
C ALA A 459 -10.13 -9.29 7.49
N ALA A 460 -10.61 -8.77 6.36
CA ALA A 460 -11.91 -9.17 5.84
C ALA A 460 -11.78 -10.49 5.07
N VAL A 461 -12.76 -11.36 5.27
CA VAL A 461 -12.90 -12.64 4.59
C VAL A 461 -13.24 -12.41 3.11
N PRO A 462 -12.67 -13.19 2.17
CA PRO A 462 -13.11 -13.19 0.78
C PRO A 462 -14.62 -13.45 0.65
N ALA A 463 -15.29 -12.78 -0.29
CA ALA A 463 -16.70 -13.02 -0.54
C ALA A 463 -16.96 -14.49 -0.96
N GLY A 464 -18.02 -15.08 -0.42
CA GLY A 464 -18.41 -16.47 -0.72
C GLY A 464 -17.55 -17.54 -0.05
N LEU A 465 -16.69 -17.17 0.90
CA LEU A 465 -15.91 -18.14 1.67
C LEU A 465 -16.82 -19.04 2.53
N ASP A 466 -16.75 -20.35 2.33
CA ASP A 466 -17.27 -21.31 3.31
C ASP A 466 -16.35 -21.33 4.53
N VAL A 467 -16.80 -20.72 5.63
CA VAL A 467 -16.04 -20.69 6.89
C VAL A 467 -16.07 -22.03 7.64
N GLY A 468 -16.98 -22.95 7.31
CA GLY A 468 -17.11 -24.27 7.96
C GLY A 468 -15.88 -25.16 7.81
N ARG A 469 -14.98 -24.81 6.88
CA ARG A 469 -13.69 -25.47 6.70
C ARG A 469 -12.62 -25.11 7.73
N TYR A 470 -12.81 -24.04 8.50
CA TYR A 470 -11.91 -23.67 9.59
C TYR A 470 -12.36 -24.40 10.85
N ARG A 471 -11.74 -25.55 11.16
CA ARG A 471 -12.06 -26.31 12.37
C ARG A 471 -11.14 -25.93 13.50
N ALA A 472 -11.69 -25.74 14.70
CA ALA A 472 -10.89 -25.45 15.88
C ALA A 472 -9.82 -26.53 16.10
N GLY A 473 -8.59 -26.12 16.37
CA GLY A 473 -7.42 -26.98 16.51
C GLY A 473 -6.68 -27.26 15.19
N ASP A 474 -7.24 -26.94 14.02
CA ASP A 474 -6.54 -27.17 12.76
C ASP A 474 -5.38 -26.16 12.58
N PRO A 475 -4.19 -26.61 12.18
CA PRO A 475 -3.12 -25.72 11.77
C PRO A 475 -3.35 -25.28 10.32
N VAL A 476 -3.18 -23.99 10.05
CA VAL A 476 -3.18 -23.44 8.70
C VAL A 476 -1.89 -22.68 8.45
N VAL A 477 -1.36 -22.77 7.23
CA VAL A 477 -0.16 -22.03 6.82
C VAL A 477 -0.52 -21.14 5.65
N GLU A 478 -0.14 -19.88 5.74
CA GLU A 478 -0.36 -18.90 4.69
C GLU A 478 0.94 -18.65 3.90
N PRO A 479 1.08 -19.17 2.67
CA PRO A 479 2.28 -18.98 1.87
C PRO A 479 2.52 -17.53 1.43
N ALA A 480 1.46 -16.71 1.32
CA ALA A 480 1.57 -15.35 0.81
C ALA A 480 1.84 -14.31 1.90
N PHE A 481 2.33 -13.15 1.49
CA PHE A 481 2.33 -11.97 2.35
C PHE A 481 0.89 -11.48 2.54
N THR A 482 0.46 -11.36 3.80
CA THR A 482 -0.92 -11.01 4.13
C THR A 482 -0.97 -9.67 4.83
N THR A 483 -1.59 -8.68 4.18
CA THR A 483 -1.88 -7.38 4.80
C THR A 483 -3.10 -7.50 5.72
N VAL A 484 -2.97 -6.95 6.92
CA VAL A 484 -4.00 -6.92 7.95
C VAL A 484 -4.11 -5.52 8.53
N ALA A 485 -5.23 -5.21 9.15
CA ALA A 485 -5.45 -3.98 9.90
C ALA A 485 -5.23 -4.22 11.40
N CYS A 486 -4.59 -3.29 12.10
CA CYS A 486 -4.47 -3.32 13.56
C CYS A 486 -5.78 -2.97 14.26
N HIS A 487 -6.77 -2.49 13.51
CA HIS A 487 -8.10 -2.16 13.99
C HIS A 487 -9.12 -2.74 13.01
N GLY A 488 -10.11 -3.47 13.52
CA GLY A 488 -11.23 -3.99 12.75
C GLY A 488 -12.27 -2.88 12.59
N GLY A 489 -12.55 -2.48 11.36
CA GLY A 489 -13.77 -1.71 11.11
C GLY A 489 -14.98 -2.63 11.20
N THR A 490 -16.08 -2.16 11.80
CA THR A 490 -17.33 -2.95 11.88
C THR A 490 -18.27 -2.76 10.68
N GLU A 491 -17.98 -1.86 9.76
CA GLU A 491 -18.88 -1.51 8.65
C GLU A 491 -18.77 -2.52 7.49
N GLY A 492 -19.87 -3.23 7.22
CA GLY A 492 -20.05 -4.14 6.10
C GLY A 492 -20.29 -5.60 6.52
N ASP A 493 -21.14 -6.27 5.76
CA ASP A 493 -21.66 -7.64 5.98
C ASP A 493 -20.62 -8.75 5.72
N ALA A 494 -19.38 -8.38 5.39
CA ALA A 494 -18.33 -9.35 5.11
C ALA A 494 -17.83 -9.99 6.39
N GLY A 495 -17.65 -11.32 6.35
CA GLY A 495 -16.99 -12.07 7.43
C GLY A 495 -15.58 -11.53 7.72
N ARG A 496 -15.00 -11.92 8.86
CA ARG A 496 -13.70 -11.42 9.31
C ARG A 496 -12.79 -12.51 9.85
N TYR A 497 -11.51 -12.32 9.62
CA TYR A 497 -10.45 -12.97 10.38
C TYR A 497 -10.08 -12.07 11.55
N ALA A 498 -10.14 -12.59 12.77
CA ALA A 498 -9.54 -11.99 13.94
C ALA A 498 -8.33 -12.83 14.34
N ILE A 499 -7.14 -12.24 14.29
CA ILE A 499 -5.88 -12.96 14.40
C ILE A 499 -5.11 -12.39 15.59
N TRP A 500 -4.73 -13.24 16.53
CA TRP A 500 -3.77 -12.86 17.56
C TRP A 500 -2.36 -12.98 16.99
N SER A 501 -1.78 -11.83 16.66
CA SER A 501 -0.44 -11.69 16.10
C SER A 501 0.63 -11.67 17.19
N ALA A 502 1.77 -12.28 16.91
CA ALA A 502 3.03 -12.07 17.62
C ALA A 502 4.09 -11.44 16.70
N THR A 503 4.01 -11.65 15.38
CA THR A 503 5.06 -11.28 14.44
C THR A 503 4.62 -10.40 13.26
N ALA A 504 3.32 -10.11 13.08
CA ALA A 504 2.87 -9.19 12.03
C ALA A 504 3.59 -7.85 12.16
N ARG A 505 3.98 -7.25 11.04
CA ARG A 505 4.91 -6.11 11.02
C ARG A 505 4.20 -4.84 10.64
N ARG A 506 4.34 -3.81 11.48
CA ARG A 506 3.71 -2.49 11.34
C ARG A 506 4.21 -1.76 10.10
N LEU A 507 3.29 -1.27 9.27
CA LEU A 507 3.59 -0.59 8.00
C LEU A 507 3.47 0.93 8.08
N ASP A 508 2.94 1.47 9.18
CA ASP A 508 2.68 2.91 9.35
C ASP A 508 3.95 3.77 9.24
N GLN A 509 5.10 3.22 9.64
CA GLN A 509 6.38 3.92 9.56
C GLN A 509 6.89 4.11 8.13
N LEU A 510 6.32 3.40 7.14
CA LEU A 510 6.68 3.54 5.73
C LEU A 510 5.98 4.71 5.04
N GLY A 511 5.15 5.47 5.77
CA GLY A 511 4.50 6.68 5.23
C GLY A 511 3.47 6.40 4.13
N ILE A 512 2.95 5.16 4.08
CA ILE A 512 1.90 4.78 3.15
C ILE A 512 0.61 5.42 3.66
N ALA A 513 0.11 6.40 2.92
CA ALA A 513 -1.12 7.08 3.29
C ALA A 513 -2.28 6.08 3.25
N ASP A 514 -2.90 5.85 4.40
CA ASP A 514 -4.16 5.11 4.54
C ASP A 514 -5.34 5.94 4.05
N GLY A 515 -5.28 6.45 2.81
CA GLY A 515 -6.28 7.37 2.28
C GLY A 515 -6.53 8.61 3.16
N PRO A 516 -7.45 9.50 2.77
CA PRO A 516 -7.88 10.60 3.62
C PRO A 516 -8.76 10.08 4.77
N GLY A 517 -8.35 10.35 6.02
CA GLY A 517 -9.20 10.20 7.21
C GLY A 517 -9.08 8.90 8.00
N VAL A 518 -8.33 7.90 7.50
CA VAL A 518 -8.24 6.59 8.17
C VAL A 518 -6.86 6.42 8.79
N ARG A 519 -6.70 6.65 10.10
CA ARG A 519 -5.52 6.22 10.86
C ARG A 519 -5.64 4.73 11.26
N ALA A 520 -6.09 3.87 10.35
CA ALA A 520 -6.13 2.44 10.63
C ALA A 520 -4.73 1.89 10.38
N GLY A 521 -3.95 1.72 11.46
CA GLY A 521 -2.62 1.14 11.33
C GLY A 521 -2.68 -0.19 10.56
N ARG A 522 -1.84 -0.35 9.55
CA ARG A 522 -1.70 -1.61 8.81
C ARG A 522 -0.53 -2.40 9.34
N ALA A 523 -0.66 -3.72 9.28
CA ALA A 523 0.44 -4.65 9.48
C ALA A 523 0.47 -5.68 8.36
N MET A 524 1.58 -6.43 8.27
CA MET A 524 1.73 -7.51 7.30
C MET A 524 2.34 -8.73 7.96
N PHE A 525 1.74 -9.89 7.75
CA PHE A 525 2.36 -11.18 8.03
C PHE A 525 3.32 -11.55 6.90
N ALA A 526 4.46 -12.15 7.27
CA ALA A 526 5.41 -12.67 6.31
C ALA A 526 4.86 -13.92 5.59
N ALA A 527 5.39 -14.20 4.40
CA ALA A 527 5.14 -15.44 3.70
C ALA A 527 5.51 -16.66 4.56
N GLY A 528 4.60 -17.63 4.65
CA GLY A 528 4.75 -18.85 5.45
C GLY A 528 4.35 -18.72 6.92
N SER A 529 3.67 -17.63 7.31
CA SER A 529 3.09 -17.51 8.66
C SER A 529 2.13 -18.66 8.94
N ARG A 530 2.20 -19.20 10.17
CA ARG A 530 1.41 -20.34 10.63
C ARG A 530 0.40 -19.88 11.66
N PHE A 531 -0.82 -20.42 11.57
CA PHE A 531 -1.90 -20.09 12.50
C PHE A 531 -2.57 -21.36 13.02
N ALA A 532 -2.99 -21.33 14.28
CA ALA A 532 -3.94 -22.27 14.85
C ALA A 532 -5.34 -21.67 14.72
N VAL A 533 -6.28 -22.43 14.18
CA VAL A 533 -7.69 -22.06 14.18
C VAL A 533 -8.24 -22.27 15.58
N LEU A 534 -8.76 -21.21 16.19
CA LEU A 534 -9.35 -21.27 17.54
C LEU A 534 -10.85 -21.55 17.50
N GLY A 535 -11.51 -21.16 16.41
CA GLY A 535 -12.95 -21.37 16.21
C GLY A 535 -13.51 -20.47 15.13
N VAL A 536 -14.80 -20.68 14.85
CA VAL A 536 -15.61 -19.81 14.01
C VAL A 536 -16.80 -19.38 14.83
N ASP A 537 -16.96 -18.08 15.02
CA ASP A 537 -18.08 -17.49 15.73
C ASP A 537 -19.03 -16.80 14.73
N GLU A 538 -20.28 -16.66 15.11
CA GLU A 538 -21.23 -15.79 14.40
C GLU A 538 -21.05 -14.35 14.88
N GLY A 539 -20.75 -13.44 13.95
CA GLY A 539 -20.65 -12.02 14.20
C GLY A 539 -22.02 -11.31 14.15
N PRO A 540 -22.02 -9.97 14.30
CA PRO A 540 -23.22 -9.18 14.12
C PRO A 540 -23.76 -9.41 12.70
N GLU A 541 -25.09 -9.39 12.58
CA GLU A 541 -25.79 -9.61 11.31
C GLU A 541 -25.53 -11.00 10.68
N GLY A 542 -25.00 -11.95 11.46
CA GLY A 542 -24.69 -13.31 11.01
C GLY A 542 -23.40 -13.42 10.20
N ALA A 543 -22.60 -12.35 10.10
CA ALA A 543 -21.33 -12.38 9.38
C ALA A 543 -20.31 -13.22 10.15
N PRO A 544 -19.67 -14.24 9.54
CA PRO A 544 -18.83 -15.17 10.29
C PRO A 544 -17.49 -14.56 10.70
N TYR A 545 -17.02 -14.90 11.91
CA TYR A 545 -15.72 -14.54 12.45
C TYR A 545 -14.84 -15.76 12.63
N VAL A 546 -13.73 -15.83 11.88
CA VAL A 546 -12.72 -16.87 12.03
C VAL A 546 -11.66 -16.37 13.02
N LEU A 547 -11.54 -17.05 14.16
CA LEU A 547 -10.58 -16.73 15.21
C LEU A 547 -9.29 -17.52 14.99
N LEU A 548 -8.16 -16.83 14.86
CA LEU A 548 -6.85 -17.41 14.59
C LEU A 548 -5.83 -16.95 15.63
N ARG A 549 -4.86 -17.81 15.97
CA ARG A 549 -3.66 -17.43 16.71
C ARG A 549 -2.42 -17.76 15.90
N GLU A 550 -1.50 -16.82 15.80
CA GLU A 550 -0.20 -17.09 15.19
C GLU A 550 0.63 -18.08 16.03
N VAL A 551 1.25 -19.06 15.37
CA VAL A 551 2.09 -20.09 15.99
C VAL A 551 3.56 -19.83 15.63
N VAL A 552 4.34 -19.36 16.60
CA VAL A 552 5.77 -19.05 16.40
C VAL A 552 6.69 -20.21 16.81
N SER A 553 6.33 -20.98 17.84
CA SER A 553 7.21 -21.96 18.49
C SER A 553 6.77 -23.43 18.34
N GLY A 554 5.85 -23.74 17.41
CA GLY A 554 5.36 -25.11 17.17
C GLY A 554 4.58 -25.76 18.32
N HIS A 555 4.67 -25.21 19.54
CA HIS A 555 3.97 -25.71 20.71
C HIS A 555 2.49 -25.31 20.68
N ARG A 556 1.63 -26.30 20.97
CA ARG A 556 0.19 -26.11 21.14
C ARG A 556 -0.13 -26.16 22.62
N ASP A 557 -0.87 -25.16 23.07
CA ASP A 557 -1.35 -25.04 24.44
C ASP A 557 -2.83 -24.66 24.38
N GLY A 558 -3.69 -25.62 24.72
CA GLY A 558 -5.15 -25.44 24.66
C GLY A 558 -5.65 -24.34 25.61
N ALA A 559 -5.02 -24.18 26.78
CA ALA A 559 -5.41 -23.14 27.73
C ALA A 559 -5.00 -21.74 27.22
N LEU A 560 -3.87 -21.65 26.52
CA LEU A 560 -3.49 -20.43 25.80
C LEU A 560 -4.46 -20.13 24.66
N ASP A 561 -4.85 -21.15 23.88
CA ASP A 561 -5.77 -21.03 22.75
C ASP A 561 -7.13 -20.49 23.20
N GLU A 562 -7.72 -21.05 24.26
CA GLU A 562 -8.98 -20.57 24.84
C GLU A 562 -8.87 -19.12 25.35
N ARG A 563 -7.78 -18.80 26.06
CA ARG A 563 -7.54 -17.44 26.58
C ARG A 563 -7.40 -16.43 25.44
N VAL A 564 -6.69 -16.79 24.38
CA VAL A 564 -6.51 -15.92 23.20
C VAL A 564 -7.83 -15.76 22.45
N ALA A 565 -8.63 -16.83 22.32
CA ALA A 565 -9.95 -16.75 21.71
C ALA A 565 -10.87 -15.76 22.46
N GLY A 566 -10.89 -15.82 23.80
CA GLY A 566 -11.60 -14.85 24.64
C GLY A 566 -11.17 -13.40 24.36
N LYS A 567 -9.85 -13.14 24.35
CA LYS A 567 -9.32 -11.80 24.06
C LYS A 567 -9.66 -11.30 22.65
N LEU A 568 -9.71 -12.19 21.66
CA LEU A 568 -10.10 -11.82 20.30
C LEU A 568 -11.58 -11.46 20.22
N ARG A 569 -12.45 -12.16 20.94
CA ARG A 569 -13.88 -11.81 21.05
C ARG A 569 -14.08 -10.46 21.72
N ASP A 570 -13.38 -10.22 22.83
CA ASP A 570 -13.41 -8.92 23.52
C ASP A 570 -12.93 -7.80 22.58
N ALA A 571 -11.86 -8.05 21.83
CA ALA A 571 -11.34 -7.10 20.86
C ALA A 571 -12.32 -6.84 19.70
N LEU A 572 -13.03 -7.87 19.21
CA LEU A 572 -14.07 -7.74 18.19
C LEU A 572 -15.25 -6.92 18.71
N ALA A 573 -15.68 -7.16 19.96
CA ALA A 573 -16.77 -6.43 20.61
C ALA A 573 -16.42 -4.95 20.85
N ALA A 574 -15.15 -4.63 21.10
CA ALA A 574 -14.66 -3.27 21.35
C ALA A 574 -14.35 -2.47 20.06
N GLN A 575 -14.56 -3.04 18.86
CA GLN A 575 -14.17 -2.36 17.62
C GLN A 575 -15.05 -1.13 17.32
N PRO A 576 -14.44 -0.02 16.86
CA PRO A 576 -15.19 1.16 16.44
C PRO A 576 -15.93 0.91 15.11
N GLN A 577 -17.08 1.58 14.95
CA GLN A 577 -17.73 1.70 13.65
C GLN A 577 -16.84 2.48 12.68
N ARG A 578 -16.16 1.72 11.81
CA ARG A 578 -15.30 2.20 10.74
C ARG A 578 -15.45 1.27 9.55
N ALA A 579 -15.12 1.79 8.38
CA ALA A 579 -14.98 1.01 7.15
C ALA A 579 -14.14 -0.26 7.40
N ALA A 580 -14.71 -1.42 7.07
CA ALA A 580 -13.95 -2.66 7.10
C ALA A 580 -12.73 -2.60 6.15
N PRO A 581 -11.63 -3.30 6.49
CA PRO A 581 -10.53 -3.46 5.56
C PRO A 581 -11.03 -4.12 4.26
N ALA A 582 -10.33 -3.85 3.15
CA ALA A 582 -10.62 -4.55 1.90
C ALA A 582 -10.52 -6.08 2.11
N PRO A 583 -11.42 -6.87 1.52
CA PRO A 583 -11.39 -8.31 1.63
C PRO A 583 -10.08 -8.85 1.07
N LEU A 584 -9.56 -9.90 1.73
CA LEU A 584 -8.42 -10.60 1.18
C LEU A 584 -8.79 -11.19 -0.19
N PRO A 585 -7.89 -11.14 -1.17
CA PRO A 585 -8.11 -11.73 -2.49
C PRO A 585 -8.21 -13.27 -2.46
N TRP A 586 -7.77 -13.90 -1.37
CA TRP A 586 -7.80 -15.35 -1.19
C TRP A 586 -8.07 -15.70 0.28
N PRO A 587 -8.58 -16.90 0.54
CA PRO A 587 -8.77 -17.37 1.90
C PRO A 587 -7.45 -17.78 2.55
N LEU A 588 -7.30 -17.42 3.82
CA LEU A 588 -6.11 -17.72 4.61
C LEU A 588 -5.94 -19.22 4.78
N GLY A 589 -4.81 -19.77 4.34
CA GLY A 589 -4.47 -21.18 4.58
C GLY A 589 -4.92 -22.20 3.53
N PHE A 590 -5.64 -21.78 2.49
CA PHE A 590 -6.24 -22.70 1.52
C PHE A 590 -5.88 -22.34 0.07
N ALA A 591 -5.36 -23.30 -0.69
CA ALA A 591 -5.11 -23.15 -2.11
C ALA A 591 -6.41 -22.97 -2.92
N ALA A 592 -6.28 -22.72 -4.22
CA ALA A 592 -7.42 -22.82 -5.14
C ALA A 592 -8.05 -24.22 -5.06
N GLY A 593 -9.39 -24.29 -5.06
CA GLY A 593 -10.12 -25.55 -4.87
C GLY A 593 -10.19 -26.02 -3.42
N ASP A 594 -10.01 -25.11 -2.46
CA ASP A 594 -10.26 -25.31 -1.02
C ASP A 594 -9.42 -26.39 -0.33
N ARG A 595 -8.28 -26.74 -0.94
CA ARG A 595 -7.31 -27.65 -0.32
C ARG A 595 -6.40 -26.89 0.66
N PRO A 596 -6.23 -27.34 1.91
CA PRO A 596 -5.28 -26.71 2.84
C PRO A 596 -3.84 -26.85 2.31
N PHE A 597 -3.00 -25.84 2.54
CA PHE A 597 -1.57 -25.94 2.25
C PHE A 597 -0.87 -26.94 3.17
N ALA A 598 0.19 -27.58 2.68
CA ALA A 598 1.06 -28.38 3.52
C ALA A 598 1.67 -27.52 4.64
N LEU A 599 1.89 -28.08 5.83
CA LEU A 599 2.48 -27.32 6.95
C LEU A 599 3.95 -26.94 6.70
N GLU A 600 4.65 -27.81 5.97
CA GLU A 600 6.03 -27.60 5.55
C GLU A 600 6.08 -27.21 4.07
N PRO A 601 7.04 -26.35 3.68
CA PRO A 601 7.20 -25.97 2.29
C PRO A 601 7.61 -27.16 1.43
N GLY A 602 7.30 -27.09 0.13
CA GLY A 602 7.77 -28.10 -0.82
C GLY A 602 9.29 -28.07 -1.00
N PRO A 603 9.90 -29.14 -1.57
CA PRO A 603 11.35 -29.32 -1.67
C PRO A 603 12.11 -28.25 -2.50
N GLY A 604 11.40 -27.31 -3.12
CA GLY A 604 11.98 -26.16 -3.82
C GLY A 604 12.04 -24.87 -3.02
N GLY A 605 11.42 -24.79 -1.84
CA GLY A 605 11.43 -23.61 -0.98
C GLY A 605 12.45 -23.76 0.15
N ALA A 606 13.53 -23.00 0.10
CA ALA A 606 14.48 -22.88 1.20
C ALA A 606 14.45 -21.46 1.74
#